data_AF-A0A371SL20-F1
#
_entry.id   AF-A0A371SL20-F1
#
_cell.length_a   1.000
_cell.length_b   1.000
_cell.length_c   1.000
_cell.angle_alpha   90.00
_cell.angle_beta   90.00
_cell.angle_gamma   90.00
#
_symmetry.space_group_name_H-M   'P 1'
#
loop_
_entity.id
_entity.type
_entity.pdbx_description
1 polymer ?
#
loop_
_entity_poly.entity_id
_entity_poly.type
_entity_poly.pdbx_seq_one_letter_code
_entity_poly.pdbx_strand_id
1 'polypeptide(L)'
;MNFTNSFEKLDSLFDGFFEWLAGQYDPITGGFYYAKSSISDSSFTPDIESTAQALNILSRNELLTKMPVELRAKFVSFFQNKQDPETGYFLDENPHMKDDEVMVSRAFNYSINSLDRLGGSPLYPSPVELNQAPHYVNSEEEYVKKWKSISLVNSWRGCDLLASSCMYIGQMEQEKQEKMIQIAEKYLESIQDRQTGLWGEGSMYVRISGTFKLHTFYHKFGLTMPRVEKMYQSILHCLRTETAKDMCYIRNPIDLLSYINVEIPGHELEEIVQITVDNIEKLKRPDGGFSREIDDSPSAPNVAQVKADEFYPDMPVAVHLGKGLYEGDMNAGTQTTLIRLQLHKLAGKKVIPINGSGRFYELVENRLQEK
;
A
#
# COMPACT_ATOMS: atom_id res chain seq x y z
N MET A 1 -13.35 -27.21 -10.16
CA MET A 1 -13.42 -25.74 -10.33
C MET A 1 -12.60 -25.39 -11.55
N ASN A 2 -13.13 -24.63 -12.51
CA ASN A 2 -12.42 -24.31 -13.76
C ASN A 2 -12.09 -22.81 -13.84
N PHE A 3 -11.19 -22.33 -12.98
CA PHE A 3 -10.72 -20.94 -12.99
C PHE A 3 -9.75 -20.62 -14.14
N THR A 4 -9.46 -21.57 -15.03
CA THR A 4 -8.35 -21.48 -15.99
C THR A 4 -8.45 -20.21 -16.84
N ASN A 5 -9.64 -19.92 -17.36
CA ASN A 5 -9.86 -18.73 -18.20
C ASN A 5 -9.63 -17.41 -17.44
N SER A 6 -10.07 -17.29 -16.18
CA SER A 6 -9.92 -16.04 -15.41
C SER A 6 -8.46 -15.79 -15.01
N PHE A 7 -7.69 -16.84 -14.70
CA PHE A 7 -6.25 -16.70 -14.40
C PHE A 7 -5.42 -16.43 -15.67
N GLU A 8 -5.75 -17.06 -16.80
CA GLU A 8 -5.12 -16.73 -18.09
C GLU A 8 -5.40 -15.28 -18.49
N LYS A 9 -6.64 -14.82 -18.33
CA LYS A 9 -7.01 -13.42 -18.51
C LYS A 9 -6.20 -12.51 -17.59
N LEU A 10 -6.15 -12.81 -16.29
CA LEU A 10 -5.37 -12.04 -15.32
C LEU A 10 -3.89 -11.92 -15.69
N ASP A 11 -3.27 -13.01 -16.13
CA ASP A 11 -1.86 -13.02 -16.52
C ASP A 11 -1.63 -12.19 -17.78
N SER A 12 -2.55 -12.25 -18.77
CA SER A 12 -2.46 -11.45 -20.00
C SER A 12 -2.54 -9.93 -19.77
N LEU A 13 -3.20 -9.49 -18.68
CA LEU A 13 -3.27 -8.06 -18.35
C LEU A 13 -1.90 -7.46 -18.02
N PHE A 14 -0.88 -8.28 -17.72
CA PHE A 14 0.47 -7.81 -17.45
C PHE A 14 1.34 -7.61 -18.69
N ASP A 15 0.81 -7.82 -19.90
CA ASP A 15 1.53 -7.52 -21.13
C ASP A 15 1.98 -6.05 -21.14
N GLY A 16 3.28 -5.83 -21.41
CA GLY A 16 3.93 -4.51 -21.41
C GLY A 16 4.21 -3.90 -20.02
N PHE A 17 3.88 -4.60 -18.92
CA PHE A 17 3.97 -4.02 -17.57
C PHE A 17 5.42 -3.77 -17.12
N PHE A 18 6.36 -4.64 -17.47
CA PHE A 18 7.76 -4.47 -17.06
C PHE A 18 8.50 -3.44 -17.91
N GLU A 19 8.12 -3.27 -19.17
CA GLU A 19 8.54 -2.14 -20.01
C GLU A 19 8.07 -0.81 -19.42
N TRP A 20 6.79 -0.74 -19.00
CA TRP A 20 6.25 0.42 -18.30
C TRP A 20 7.01 0.70 -16.99
N LEU A 21 7.23 -0.32 -16.15
CA LEU A 21 7.92 -0.21 -14.87
C LEU A 21 9.36 0.28 -15.05
N ALA A 22 10.12 -0.33 -15.97
CA ALA A 22 11.48 0.12 -16.30
C ALA A 22 11.48 1.57 -16.83
N GLY A 23 10.40 1.97 -17.52
CA GLY A 23 10.15 3.34 -17.94
C GLY A 23 10.12 4.36 -16.80
N GLN A 24 9.66 3.95 -15.60
CA GLN A 24 9.52 4.81 -14.42
C GLN A 24 10.82 4.96 -13.62
N TYR A 25 11.85 4.18 -13.91
CA TYR A 25 13.12 4.24 -13.18
C TYR A 25 13.91 5.50 -13.53
N ASP A 26 14.36 6.23 -12.51
CA ASP A 26 15.29 7.34 -12.66
C ASP A 26 16.74 6.90 -12.40
N PRO A 27 17.61 6.92 -13.41
CA PRO A 27 18.97 6.43 -13.26
C PRO A 27 19.90 7.35 -12.47
N ILE A 28 19.52 8.62 -12.30
CA ILE A 28 20.32 9.62 -11.59
C ILE A 28 20.19 9.39 -10.09
N THR A 29 18.95 9.39 -9.59
CA THR A 29 18.66 9.24 -8.16
C THR A 29 18.60 7.78 -7.70
N GLY A 30 18.26 6.85 -8.61
CA GLY A 30 17.96 5.46 -8.26
C GLY A 30 16.52 5.21 -7.80
N GLY A 31 15.65 6.24 -7.81
CA GLY A 31 14.25 6.14 -7.45
C GLY A 31 13.33 5.79 -8.62
N PHE A 32 12.04 5.67 -8.33
CA PHE A 32 10.97 5.51 -9.32
C PHE A 32 10.00 6.69 -9.27
N TYR A 33 9.57 7.13 -10.46
CA TYR A 33 8.46 8.06 -10.61
C TYR A 33 7.11 7.38 -10.37
N TYR A 34 6.14 8.16 -9.92
CA TYR A 34 4.77 7.71 -9.68
C TYR A 34 4.03 7.32 -10.97
N ALA A 35 4.10 8.16 -12.01
CA ALA A 35 3.43 7.94 -13.29
C ALA A 35 4.26 8.50 -14.46
N LYS A 36 3.87 8.17 -15.69
CA LYS A 36 4.62 8.57 -16.90
C LYS A 36 4.69 10.09 -17.03
N SER A 37 3.61 10.80 -16.71
CA SER A 37 3.57 12.27 -16.73
C SER A 37 4.56 12.90 -15.76
N SER A 38 4.86 12.23 -14.65
CA SER A 38 5.83 12.68 -13.64
C SER A 38 7.26 12.75 -14.20
N ILE A 39 7.61 11.90 -15.17
CA ILE A 39 8.95 11.88 -15.79
C ILE A 39 9.19 13.13 -16.65
N SER A 40 8.13 13.60 -17.32
CA SER A 40 8.20 14.69 -18.31
C SER A 40 8.10 16.09 -17.70
N ASP A 41 7.84 16.19 -16.40
CA ASP A 41 7.64 17.46 -15.71
C ASP A 41 8.64 17.60 -14.57
N SER A 42 9.49 18.61 -14.67
CA SER A 42 10.55 18.88 -13.70
C SER A 42 10.03 19.27 -12.30
N SER A 43 8.72 19.51 -12.13
CA SER A 43 8.14 19.72 -10.80
C SER A 43 8.02 18.43 -9.98
N PHE A 44 8.12 17.26 -10.61
CA PHE A 44 8.06 15.98 -9.93
C PHE A 44 9.43 15.32 -9.87
N THR A 45 9.68 14.61 -8.78
CA THR A 45 10.90 13.83 -8.55
C THR A 45 10.52 12.42 -8.13
N PRO A 46 11.43 11.44 -8.26
CA PRO A 46 11.22 10.11 -7.71
C PRO A 46 11.01 10.17 -6.19
N ASP A 47 9.99 9.45 -5.72
CA ASP A 47 9.52 9.51 -4.34
C ASP A 47 9.68 8.17 -3.59
N ILE A 48 9.58 8.23 -2.26
CA ILE A 48 9.78 7.07 -1.37
C ILE A 48 8.72 5.99 -1.62
N GLU A 49 7.45 6.37 -1.73
CA GLU A 49 6.34 5.44 -1.88
C GLU A 49 6.46 4.69 -3.22
N SER A 50 6.64 5.41 -4.32
CA SER A 50 6.79 4.81 -5.64
C SER A 50 8.00 3.89 -5.73
N THR A 51 9.14 4.29 -5.15
CA THR A 51 10.37 3.48 -5.16
C THR A 51 10.22 2.20 -4.33
N ALA A 52 9.63 2.28 -3.14
CA ALA A 52 9.38 1.11 -2.31
C ALA A 52 8.34 0.16 -2.93
N GLN A 53 7.35 0.71 -3.64
CA GLN A 53 6.35 -0.05 -4.37
C GLN A 53 6.95 -0.77 -5.60
N ALA A 54 7.87 -0.13 -6.33
CA ALA A 54 8.65 -0.78 -7.37
C ALA A 54 9.45 -1.96 -6.80
N LEU A 55 10.13 -1.79 -5.65
CA LEU A 55 10.83 -2.89 -4.97
C LEU A 55 9.89 -4.03 -4.55
N ASN A 56 8.67 -3.73 -4.12
CA ASN A 56 7.66 -4.75 -3.84
C ASN A 56 7.32 -5.56 -5.10
N ILE A 57 7.16 -4.90 -6.25
CA ILE A 57 6.93 -5.56 -7.54
C ILE A 57 8.12 -6.46 -7.90
N LEU A 58 9.35 -5.95 -7.79
CA LEU A 58 10.57 -6.73 -8.08
C LEU A 58 10.70 -7.94 -7.16
N SER A 59 10.38 -7.79 -5.88
CA SER A 59 10.40 -8.88 -4.89
C SER A 59 9.41 -10.00 -5.25
N ARG A 60 8.16 -9.65 -5.57
CA ARG A 60 7.11 -10.62 -5.94
C ARG A 60 7.41 -11.38 -7.23
N ASN A 61 8.37 -10.90 -8.03
CA ASN A 61 8.80 -11.52 -9.28
C ASN A 61 10.22 -12.10 -9.21
N GLU A 62 10.75 -12.32 -8.00
CA GLU A 62 12.05 -12.96 -7.77
C GLU A 62 13.24 -12.20 -8.42
N LEU A 63 13.12 -10.88 -8.56
CA LEU A 63 14.15 -10.06 -9.21
C LEU A 63 15.17 -9.51 -8.21
N LEU A 64 14.80 -9.34 -6.93
CA LEU A 64 15.73 -8.77 -5.94
C LEU A 64 17.03 -9.57 -5.79
N THR A 65 17.01 -10.89 -5.90
CA THR A 65 18.21 -11.73 -5.81
C THR A 65 19.10 -11.65 -7.05
N LYS A 66 18.54 -11.17 -8.18
CA LYS A 66 19.22 -11.01 -9.46
C LYS A 66 19.62 -9.56 -9.74
N MET A 67 19.35 -8.65 -8.80
CA MET A 67 19.63 -7.23 -8.93
C MET A 67 21.14 -6.97 -9.07
N PRO A 68 21.59 -6.25 -10.11
CA PRO A 68 22.97 -5.79 -10.22
C PRO A 68 23.44 -5.02 -8.99
N VAL A 69 24.70 -5.19 -8.60
CA VAL A 69 25.26 -4.64 -7.35
C VAL A 69 25.19 -3.11 -7.34
N GLU A 70 25.49 -2.50 -8.47
CA GLU A 70 25.47 -1.05 -8.66
C GLU A 70 24.06 -0.49 -8.53
N LEU A 71 23.07 -1.20 -9.08
CA LEU A 71 21.66 -0.81 -8.98
C LEU A 71 21.16 -0.95 -7.53
N ARG A 72 21.55 -2.03 -6.84
CA ARG A 72 21.26 -2.21 -5.40
C ARG A 72 21.83 -1.07 -4.58
N ALA A 73 23.08 -0.68 -4.82
CA ALA A 73 23.71 0.44 -4.12
C ALA A 73 22.94 1.75 -4.34
N LYS A 74 22.48 2.03 -5.57
CA LYS A 74 21.64 3.21 -5.86
C LYS A 74 20.32 3.20 -5.08
N PHE A 75 19.63 2.06 -5.00
CA PHE A 75 18.42 1.97 -4.18
C PHE A 75 18.68 2.23 -2.70
N VAL A 76 19.75 1.66 -2.15
CA VAL A 76 20.14 1.89 -0.75
C VAL A 76 20.41 3.38 -0.52
N SER A 77 21.24 4.00 -1.37
CA SER A 77 21.53 5.43 -1.28
C SER A 77 20.28 6.31 -1.45
N PHE A 78 19.34 5.93 -2.32
CA PHE A 78 18.08 6.65 -2.48
C PHE A 78 17.32 6.79 -1.16
N PHE A 79 17.06 5.68 -0.46
CA PHE A 79 16.33 5.74 0.82
C PHE A 79 17.16 6.40 1.92
N GLN A 80 18.46 6.13 2.00
CA GLN A 80 19.34 6.75 2.99
C GLN A 80 19.35 8.28 2.88
N ASN A 81 19.38 8.82 1.66
CA ASN A 81 19.39 10.26 1.40
C ASN A 81 18.05 10.94 1.73
N LYS A 82 16.98 10.18 1.94
CA LYS A 82 15.67 10.69 2.37
C LYS A 82 15.55 10.78 3.89
N GLN A 83 16.53 10.25 4.63
CA GLN A 83 16.49 10.30 6.09
C GLN A 83 17.00 11.65 6.61
N ASP A 84 16.18 12.29 7.42
CA ASP A 84 16.52 13.53 8.09
C ASP A 84 17.40 13.26 9.32
N PRO A 85 18.57 13.91 9.46
CA PRO A 85 19.51 13.66 10.55
C PRO A 85 19.04 14.18 11.92
N GLU A 86 18.16 15.17 11.95
CA GLU A 86 17.70 15.80 13.20
C GLU A 86 16.53 15.03 13.81
N THR A 87 15.66 14.51 12.95
CA THR A 87 14.39 13.90 13.35
C THR A 87 14.37 12.38 13.21
N GLY A 88 15.25 11.82 12.38
CA GLY A 88 15.28 10.39 12.05
C GLY A 88 14.15 9.94 11.10
N TYR A 89 13.24 10.84 10.72
CA TYR A 89 12.17 10.55 9.76
C TYR A 89 12.70 10.42 8.33
N PHE A 90 11.96 9.71 7.49
CA PHE A 90 12.20 9.66 6.05
C PHE A 90 11.17 10.52 5.34
N LEU A 91 11.63 11.52 4.58
CA LEU A 91 10.76 12.52 3.95
C LEU A 91 11.16 12.75 2.49
N ASP A 92 10.16 12.91 1.63
CA ASP A 92 10.30 13.51 0.32
C ASP A 92 10.34 15.05 0.43
N GLU A 93 10.76 15.73 -0.64
CA GLU A 93 11.03 17.16 -0.65
C GLU A 93 9.78 18.03 -0.45
N ASN A 94 8.58 17.48 -0.63
CA ASN A 94 7.35 18.25 -0.50
C ASN A 94 7.13 18.70 0.96
N PRO A 95 7.02 20.01 1.23
CA PRO A 95 6.97 20.53 2.59
C PRO A 95 5.72 20.12 3.37
N HIS A 96 4.65 19.70 2.69
CA HIS A 96 3.40 19.27 3.34
C HIS A 96 3.42 17.82 3.82
N MET A 97 4.41 17.03 3.40
CA MET A 97 4.50 15.64 3.80
C MET A 97 4.60 15.46 5.32
N LYS A 98 5.39 16.32 5.98
CA LYS A 98 5.58 16.28 7.43
C LYS A 98 4.33 16.65 8.23
N ASP A 99 3.35 17.30 7.60
CA ASP A 99 2.12 17.73 8.24
C ASP A 99 1.07 16.60 8.32
N ASP A 100 1.29 15.49 7.60
CA ASP A 100 0.45 14.30 7.65
C ASP A 100 1.17 13.10 8.29
N GLU A 101 0.73 12.73 9.49
CA GLU A 101 1.22 11.57 10.24
C GLU A 101 1.13 10.25 9.45
N VAL A 102 0.11 10.09 8.57
CA VAL A 102 -0.01 8.91 7.72
C VAL A 102 1.12 8.86 6.68
N MET A 103 1.44 9.98 6.05
CA MET A 103 2.54 10.05 5.09
C MET A 103 3.89 9.81 5.75
N VAL A 104 4.13 10.45 6.90
CA VAL A 104 5.36 10.26 7.69
C VAL A 104 5.53 8.79 8.08
N SER A 105 4.48 8.19 8.65
CA SER A 105 4.51 6.79 9.08
C SER A 105 4.74 5.84 7.90
N ARG A 106 4.08 6.09 6.77
CA ARG A 106 4.22 5.28 5.57
C ARG A 106 5.63 5.35 4.98
N ALA A 107 6.18 6.55 4.83
CA ALA A 107 7.52 6.75 4.28
C ALA A 107 8.61 6.14 5.15
N PHE A 108 8.49 6.26 6.47
CA PHE A 108 9.39 5.59 7.40
C PHE A 108 9.34 4.07 7.21
N ASN A 109 8.15 3.46 7.28
CA ASN A 109 8.03 2.01 7.13
C ASN A 109 8.49 1.52 5.75
N TYR A 110 8.21 2.26 4.68
CA TYR A 110 8.69 1.91 3.34
C TYR A 110 10.20 1.97 3.23
N SER A 111 10.84 2.98 3.82
CA SER A 111 12.29 3.16 3.75
C SER A 111 13.01 2.10 4.58
N ILE A 112 12.61 1.89 5.84
CA ILE A 112 13.20 0.86 6.71
C ILE A 112 13.09 -0.53 6.09
N ASN A 113 11.89 -0.93 5.66
CA ASN A 113 11.69 -2.26 5.07
C ASN A 113 12.39 -2.42 3.72
N SER A 114 12.59 -1.33 2.97
CA SER A 114 13.34 -1.40 1.70
C SER A 114 14.83 -1.51 1.95
N LEU A 115 15.39 -0.76 2.90
CA LEU A 115 16.79 -0.86 3.31
C LEU A 115 17.11 -2.29 3.79
N ASP A 116 16.30 -2.84 4.70
CA ASP A 116 16.47 -4.20 5.22
C ASP A 116 16.52 -5.25 4.08
N ARG A 117 15.54 -5.23 3.18
CA ARG A 117 15.48 -6.14 2.03
C ARG A 117 16.64 -6.00 1.05
N LEU A 118 17.24 -4.81 0.98
CA LEU A 118 18.38 -4.53 0.13
C LEU A 118 19.71 -4.88 0.81
N GLY A 119 19.71 -5.16 2.12
CA GLY A 119 20.92 -5.36 2.93
C GLY A 119 21.57 -4.06 3.37
N GLY A 120 20.83 -2.95 3.37
CA GLY A 120 21.26 -1.64 3.88
C GLY A 120 20.70 -1.35 5.26
N SER A 121 21.13 -0.22 5.83
CA SER A 121 20.67 0.28 7.13
C SER A 121 20.38 1.78 7.05
N PRO A 122 19.52 2.32 7.94
CA PRO A 122 19.38 3.76 8.12
C PRO A 122 20.72 4.43 8.45
N LEU A 123 20.89 5.69 8.08
CA LEU A 123 22.08 6.50 8.41
C LEU A 123 22.00 7.08 9.82
N TYR A 124 20.80 7.40 10.28
CA TYR A 124 20.55 8.10 11.55
C TYR A 124 19.64 7.26 12.47
N PRO A 125 19.68 7.52 13.79
CA PRO A 125 18.79 6.88 14.76
C PRO A 125 17.30 7.11 14.45
N SER A 126 16.44 6.27 15.03
CA SER A 126 14.99 6.33 14.78
C SER A 126 14.33 7.52 15.50
N PRO A 127 13.13 7.96 15.08
CA PRO A 127 12.41 9.04 15.75
C PRO A 127 12.14 8.81 17.24
N VAL A 128 11.92 7.56 17.66
CA VAL A 128 11.77 7.24 19.09
C VAL A 128 13.09 7.39 19.84
N GLU A 129 14.21 6.93 19.28
CA GLU A 129 15.55 7.08 19.87
C GLU A 129 15.97 8.55 20.01
N LEU A 130 15.54 9.41 19.06
CA LEU A 130 15.81 10.84 19.07
C LEU A 130 14.81 11.66 19.90
N ASN A 131 13.81 11.02 20.53
CA ASN A 131 12.70 11.68 21.22
C ASN A 131 11.89 12.64 20.33
N GLN A 132 11.70 12.27 19.06
CA GLN A 132 10.98 13.03 18.03
C GLN A 132 9.61 12.42 17.71
N ALA A 133 9.23 11.33 18.39
CA ALA A 133 7.91 10.76 18.32
C ALA A 133 6.84 11.72 18.92
N PRO A 134 5.60 11.71 18.41
CA PRO A 134 4.52 12.56 18.91
C PRO A 134 4.27 12.37 20.41
N HIS A 135 3.97 13.45 21.11
CA HIS A 135 3.73 13.40 22.57
C HIS A 135 2.68 12.37 22.99
N TYR A 136 1.68 12.10 22.15
CA TYR A 136 0.61 11.17 22.51
C TYR A 136 1.09 9.72 22.73
N VAL A 137 2.28 9.35 22.28
CA VAL A 137 2.84 8.01 22.51
C VAL A 137 3.65 7.90 23.82
N ASN A 138 3.73 8.99 24.60
CA ASN A 138 4.50 9.02 25.84
C ASN A 138 3.78 8.30 26.97
N SER A 139 2.46 8.42 27.06
CA SER A 139 1.64 7.84 28.12
C SER A 139 0.41 7.11 27.56
N GLU A 140 -0.09 6.14 28.33
CA GLU A 140 -1.31 5.38 28.00
C GLU A 140 -2.55 6.28 27.89
N GLU A 141 -2.66 7.28 28.77
CA GLU A 141 -3.79 8.22 28.79
C GLU A 141 -3.82 9.09 27.53
N GLU A 142 -2.69 9.69 27.16
CA GLU A 142 -2.61 10.53 25.96
C GLU A 142 -2.82 9.71 24.69
N TYR A 143 -2.34 8.47 24.66
CA TYR A 143 -2.54 7.55 23.56
C TYR A 143 -4.02 7.25 23.34
N VAL A 144 -4.73 6.84 24.40
CA VAL A 144 -6.18 6.60 24.34
C VAL A 144 -6.94 7.85 23.97
N LYS A 145 -6.54 9.01 24.52
CA LYS A 145 -7.17 10.29 24.22
C LYS A 145 -7.05 10.64 22.74
N LYS A 146 -5.86 10.52 22.15
CA LYS A 146 -5.62 10.71 20.71
C LYS A 146 -6.42 9.73 19.87
N TRP A 147 -6.43 8.45 20.24
CA TRP A 147 -7.17 7.42 19.50
C TRP A 147 -8.67 7.68 19.49
N LYS A 148 -9.24 8.06 20.63
CA LYS A 148 -10.65 8.45 20.74
C LYS A 148 -11.01 9.74 20.01
N SER A 149 -10.04 10.59 19.70
CA SER A 149 -10.30 11.84 18.95
C SER A 149 -10.31 11.64 17.44
N ILE A 150 -9.86 10.48 16.93
CA ILE A 150 -9.82 10.23 15.48
C ILE A 150 -11.23 9.93 14.98
N SER A 151 -11.69 10.72 14.02
CA SER A 151 -12.98 10.49 13.36
C SER A 151 -12.91 9.24 12.48
N LEU A 152 -13.97 8.45 12.49
CA LEU A 152 -14.17 7.29 11.62
C LEU A 152 -15.31 7.50 10.61
N VAL A 153 -15.74 8.75 10.38
CA VAL A 153 -16.79 9.10 9.40
C VAL A 153 -16.41 8.66 7.98
N ASN A 154 -15.11 8.66 7.68
CA ASN A 154 -14.51 7.94 6.56
C ASN A 154 -13.54 6.90 7.13
N SER A 155 -13.96 5.64 7.15
CA SER A 155 -13.17 4.56 7.75
C SER A 155 -11.78 4.42 7.15
N TRP A 156 -11.61 4.66 5.85
CA TRP A 156 -10.29 4.52 5.25
C TRP A 156 -9.29 5.46 5.92
N ARG A 157 -9.60 6.76 5.99
CA ARG A 157 -8.68 7.75 6.53
C ARG A 157 -8.52 7.60 8.04
N GLY A 158 -9.62 7.43 8.76
CA GLY A 158 -9.61 7.28 10.22
C GLY A 158 -8.83 6.05 10.68
N CYS A 159 -9.03 4.91 10.04
CA CYS A 159 -8.27 3.71 10.34
C CYS A 159 -6.81 3.78 9.87
N ASP A 160 -6.48 4.54 8.81
CA ASP A 160 -5.08 4.78 8.42
C ASP A 160 -4.35 5.56 9.52
N LEU A 161 -4.97 6.59 10.09
CA LEU A 161 -4.43 7.35 11.23
C LEU A 161 -4.25 6.49 12.48
N LEU A 162 -5.20 5.62 12.80
CA LEU A 162 -5.04 4.65 13.90
C LEU A 162 -3.85 3.72 13.64
N ALA A 163 -3.72 3.18 12.42
CA ALA A 163 -2.63 2.29 12.06
C ALA A 163 -1.26 2.98 12.03
N SER A 164 -1.18 4.31 11.82
CA SER A 164 0.08 5.05 11.79
C SER A 164 0.87 4.97 13.09
N SER A 165 0.20 4.81 14.25
CA SER A 165 0.87 4.69 15.54
C SER A 165 1.71 3.41 15.67
N CYS A 166 1.46 2.40 14.83
CA CYS A 166 2.26 1.16 14.73
C CYS A 166 3.75 1.44 14.54
N MET A 167 4.10 2.55 13.87
CA MET A 167 5.49 2.93 13.66
C MET A 167 6.17 3.20 15.00
N TYR A 168 5.56 4.02 15.86
CA TYR A 168 6.12 4.41 17.14
C TYR A 168 6.11 3.25 18.14
N ILE A 169 4.99 2.53 18.22
CA ILE A 169 4.85 1.37 19.13
C ILE A 169 5.89 0.29 18.78
N GLY A 170 6.15 0.08 17.49
CA GLY A 170 7.16 -0.87 17.02
C GLY A 170 8.60 -0.53 17.40
N GLN A 171 8.87 0.70 17.83
CA GLN A 171 10.20 1.17 18.26
C GLN A 171 10.33 1.25 19.79
N MET A 172 9.28 0.93 20.55
CA MET A 172 9.31 1.00 22.01
C MET A 172 9.96 -0.25 22.62
N GLU A 173 10.49 -0.10 23.83
CA GLU A 173 10.87 -1.22 24.70
C GLU A 173 9.68 -2.16 24.94
N GLN A 174 9.97 -3.46 25.04
CA GLN A 174 8.97 -4.53 25.02
C GLN A 174 7.83 -4.34 26.04
N GLU A 175 8.13 -4.01 27.30
CA GLU A 175 7.10 -3.84 28.33
C GLU A 175 6.13 -2.69 28.00
N LYS A 176 6.64 -1.57 27.48
CA LYS A 176 5.82 -0.42 27.08
C LYS A 176 5.01 -0.75 25.83
N GLN A 177 5.65 -1.42 24.87
CA GLN A 177 5.02 -1.87 23.64
C GLN A 177 3.81 -2.76 23.93
N GLU A 178 3.96 -3.78 24.77
CA GLU A 178 2.88 -4.73 25.13
C GLU A 178 1.68 -4.02 25.76
N LYS A 179 1.90 -3.06 26.67
CA LYS A 179 0.81 -2.27 27.28
C LYS A 179 0.05 -1.43 26.25
N MET A 180 0.76 -0.74 25.37
CA MET A 180 0.14 0.07 24.31
C MET A 180 -0.65 -0.80 23.32
N ILE A 181 -0.15 -1.99 23.00
CA ILE A 181 -0.85 -2.96 22.14
C ILE A 181 -2.16 -3.42 22.77
N GLN A 182 -2.16 -3.80 24.06
CA GLN A 182 -3.36 -4.25 24.76
C GLN A 182 -4.44 -3.15 24.83
N ILE A 183 -4.02 -1.92 25.07
CA ILE A 183 -4.91 -0.75 25.09
C ILE A 183 -5.53 -0.52 23.72
N ALA A 184 -4.70 -0.55 22.67
CA ALA A 184 -5.14 -0.40 21.29
C ALA A 184 -6.14 -1.51 20.90
N GLU A 185 -5.81 -2.78 21.16
CA GLU A 185 -6.67 -3.93 20.87
C GLU A 185 -8.04 -3.80 21.55
N LYS A 186 -8.07 -3.50 22.85
CA LYS A 186 -9.32 -3.29 23.60
C LYS A 186 -10.14 -2.13 23.04
N TYR A 187 -9.50 -1.04 22.64
CA TYR A 187 -10.21 0.06 22.01
C TYR A 187 -10.81 -0.35 20.66
N LEU A 188 -10.01 -0.97 19.78
CA LEU A 188 -10.48 -1.42 18.45
C LEU A 188 -11.64 -2.43 18.57
N GLU A 189 -11.58 -3.37 19.51
CA GLU A 189 -12.67 -4.30 19.76
C GLU A 189 -13.95 -3.57 20.19
N SER A 190 -13.82 -2.52 21.02
CA SER A 190 -14.98 -1.78 21.54
C SER A 190 -15.75 -0.99 20.48
N ILE A 191 -15.11 -0.64 19.36
CA ILE A 191 -15.68 0.17 18.28
C ILE A 191 -15.99 -0.63 17.01
N GLN A 192 -15.64 -1.92 16.96
CA GLN A 192 -15.94 -2.77 15.80
C GLN A 192 -17.45 -3.02 15.68
N ASP A 193 -18.01 -2.88 14.49
CA ASP A 193 -19.40 -3.17 14.23
C ASP A 193 -19.67 -4.68 14.41
N ARG A 194 -20.64 -5.01 15.28
CA ARG A 194 -20.97 -6.40 15.62
C ARG A 194 -21.71 -7.14 14.51
N GLN A 195 -22.41 -6.44 13.64
CA GLN A 195 -23.21 -6.99 12.55
C GLN A 195 -22.36 -7.24 11.32
N THR A 196 -21.53 -6.27 10.94
CA THR A 196 -20.71 -6.33 9.71
C THR A 196 -19.29 -6.83 9.97
N GLY A 197 -18.77 -6.73 11.20
CA GLY A 197 -17.36 -7.01 11.49
C GLY A 197 -16.40 -5.94 10.96
N LEU A 198 -16.90 -4.85 10.37
CA LEU A 198 -16.08 -3.76 9.83
C LEU A 198 -15.91 -2.63 10.86
N TRP A 199 -14.92 -1.78 10.63
CA TRP A 199 -14.71 -0.56 11.43
C TRP A 199 -15.21 0.69 10.72
N GLY A 200 -15.74 1.63 11.51
CA GLY A 200 -16.14 2.98 11.08
C GLY A 200 -17.31 3.04 10.09
N GLU A 201 -17.42 4.18 9.42
CA GLU A 201 -18.51 4.59 8.55
C GLU A 201 -18.06 4.82 7.07
N GLY A 202 -19.02 5.21 6.22
CA GLY A 202 -18.84 5.38 4.78
C GLY A 202 -19.42 4.24 3.96
N SER A 203 -19.14 4.24 2.66
CA SER A 203 -19.55 3.16 1.75
C SER A 203 -18.95 1.81 2.17
N MET A 204 -19.50 0.71 1.66
CA MET A 204 -19.01 -0.63 2.02
C MET A 204 -17.53 -0.81 1.68
N TYR A 205 -17.09 -0.29 0.52
CA TYR A 205 -15.68 -0.28 0.15
C TYR A 205 -14.80 0.60 1.05
N VAL A 206 -15.29 1.75 1.51
CA VAL A 206 -14.57 2.60 2.46
C VAL A 206 -14.39 1.89 3.80
N ARG A 207 -15.44 1.25 4.32
CA ARG A 207 -15.40 0.47 5.56
C ARG A 207 -14.47 -0.74 5.45
N ILE A 208 -14.53 -1.48 4.35
CA ILE A 208 -13.60 -2.58 4.06
C ILE A 208 -12.15 -2.05 3.99
N SER A 209 -11.94 -0.90 3.35
CA SER A 209 -10.61 -0.28 3.24
C SER A 209 -10.07 0.15 4.61
N GLY A 210 -10.91 0.69 5.49
CA GLY A 210 -10.52 0.99 6.87
C GLY A 210 -10.19 -0.27 7.67
N THR A 211 -11.01 -1.32 7.57
CA THR A 211 -10.72 -2.63 8.16
C THR A 211 -9.40 -3.21 7.66
N PHE A 212 -9.10 -3.06 6.36
CA PHE A 212 -7.82 -3.45 5.78
C PHE A 212 -6.63 -2.70 6.42
N LYS A 213 -6.78 -1.40 6.75
CA LYS A 213 -5.74 -0.65 7.45
C LYS A 213 -5.48 -1.21 8.85
N LEU A 214 -6.54 -1.48 9.61
CA LEU A 214 -6.40 -2.04 10.96
C LEU A 214 -5.83 -3.46 10.95
N HIS A 215 -6.09 -4.25 9.91
CA HIS A 215 -5.40 -5.53 9.74
C HIS A 215 -3.88 -5.39 9.82
N THR A 216 -3.28 -4.29 9.32
CA THR A 216 -1.82 -4.09 9.43
C THR A 216 -1.34 -4.01 10.88
N PHE A 217 -2.13 -3.43 11.79
CA PHE A 217 -1.87 -3.42 13.23
C PHE A 217 -1.92 -4.85 13.80
N TYR A 218 -3.01 -5.58 13.54
CA TYR A 218 -3.17 -6.95 14.03
C TYR A 218 -2.07 -7.89 13.52
N HIS A 219 -1.74 -7.81 12.24
CA HIS A 219 -0.68 -8.61 11.65
C HIS A 219 0.70 -8.27 12.21
N LYS A 220 1.04 -6.97 12.32
CA LYS A 220 2.35 -6.53 12.81
C LYS A 220 2.64 -7.03 14.23
N PHE A 221 1.62 -7.06 15.08
CA PHE A 221 1.75 -7.44 16.48
C PHE A 221 1.28 -8.87 16.78
N GLY A 222 1.03 -9.69 15.75
CA GLY A 222 0.65 -11.10 15.92
C GLY A 222 -0.69 -11.34 16.62
N LEU A 223 -1.60 -10.37 16.54
CA LEU A 223 -2.93 -10.44 17.14
C LEU A 223 -3.93 -11.15 16.21
N THR A 224 -4.98 -11.72 16.79
CA THR A 224 -6.06 -12.36 16.03
C THR A 224 -7.12 -11.32 15.65
N MET A 225 -7.49 -11.25 14.37
CA MET A 225 -8.59 -10.39 13.94
C MET A 225 -9.94 -10.88 14.50
N PRO A 226 -10.75 -10.02 15.14
CA PRO A 226 -12.05 -10.41 15.70
C PRO A 226 -13.15 -10.45 14.63
N ARG A 227 -14.15 -11.33 14.76
CA ARG A 227 -15.37 -11.39 13.88
C ARG A 227 -15.10 -11.66 12.40
N VAL A 228 -14.13 -12.52 12.09
CA VAL A 228 -13.71 -12.84 10.72
C VAL A 228 -14.86 -13.34 9.83
N GLU A 229 -15.83 -14.07 10.38
CA GLU A 229 -16.98 -14.56 9.61
C GLU A 229 -17.89 -13.41 9.16
N LYS A 230 -18.08 -12.39 10.01
CA LYS A 230 -18.88 -11.22 9.63
C LYS A 230 -18.17 -10.36 8.59
N MET A 231 -16.85 -10.20 8.72
CA MET A 231 -16.04 -9.55 7.69
C MET A 231 -16.14 -10.28 6.35
N TYR A 232 -16.02 -11.60 6.34
CA TYR A 232 -16.15 -12.41 5.14
C TYR A 232 -17.49 -12.16 4.43
N GLN A 233 -18.60 -12.23 5.18
CA GLN A 233 -19.93 -11.98 4.62
C GLN A 233 -20.09 -10.56 4.07
N SER A 234 -19.55 -9.55 4.76
CA SER A 234 -19.59 -8.16 4.30
C SER A 234 -18.74 -7.94 3.04
N ILE A 235 -17.56 -8.56 2.96
CA ILE A 235 -16.71 -8.52 1.76
C ILE A 235 -17.45 -9.13 0.56
N LEU A 236 -18.04 -10.31 0.75
CA LEU A 236 -18.74 -11.01 -0.32
C LEU A 236 -19.98 -10.24 -0.80
N HIS A 237 -20.75 -9.66 0.13
CA HIS A 237 -21.86 -8.79 -0.20
C HIS A 237 -21.40 -7.57 -1.01
N CYS A 238 -20.30 -6.93 -0.60
CA CYS A 238 -19.71 -5.79 -1.31
C CYS A 238 -19.34 -6.16 -2.75
N LEU A 239 -18.58 -7.23 -2.95
CA LEU A 239 -18.11 -7.66 -4.27
C LEU A 239 -19.29 -7.93 -5.23
N ARG A 240 -20.42 -8.42 -4.73
CA ARG A 240 -21.60 -8.76 -5.53
C ARG A 240 -22.51 -7.57 -5.86
N THR A 241 -22.46 -6.50 -5.07
CA THR A 241 -23.48 -5.43 -5.12
C THR A 241 -22.93 -4.04 -5.41
N GLU A 242 -21.66 -3.81 -5.13
CA GLU A 242 -21.02 -2.51 -5.30
C GLU A 242 -20.16 -2.47 -6.56
N THR A 243 -19.92 -1.26 -7.09
CA THR A 243 -19.02 -1.06 -8.23
C THR A 243 -17.65 -0.60 -7.75
N ALA A 244 -16.60 -1.40 -7.99
CA ALA A 244 -15.23 -0.99 -7.74
C ALA A 244 -14.76 -0.01 -8.82
N LYS A 245 -14.61 1.27 -8.45
CA LYS A 245 -14.08 2.34 -9.33
C LYS A 245 -12.62 2.67 -9.08
N ASP A 246 -12.02 2.10 -8.03
CA ASP A 246 -10.66 2.34 -7.57
C ASP A 246 -9.94 1.02 -7.34
N MET A 247 -8.66 0.91 -7.72
CA MET A 247 -7.82 -0.27 -7.51
C MET A 247 -7.75 -0.70 -6.04
N CYS A 248 -7.82 0.23 -5.09
CA CYS A 248 -7.91 -0.09 -3.66
C CYS A 248 -9.20 -0.84 -3.31
N TYR A 249 -10.31 -0.50 -3.97
CA TYR A 249 -11.60 -1.18 -3.74
C TYR A 249 -11.57 -2.61 -4.28
N ILE A 250 -10.73 -2.89 -5.27
CA ILE A 250 -10.46 -4.26 -5.74
C ILE A 250 -9.50 -4.97 -4.78
N ARG A 251 -8.41 -4.30 -4.40
CA ARG A 251 -7.30 -4.92 -3.67
C ARG A 251 -7.61 -5.21 -2.21
N ASN A 252 -8.21 -4.26 -1.49
CA ASN A 252 -8.43 -4.35 -0.05
C ASN A 252 -9.33 -5.55 0.35
N PRO A 253 -10.44 -5.85 -0.36
CA PRO A 253 -11.21 -7.06 -0.09
C PRO A 253 -10.39 -8.34 -0.25
N ILE A 254 -9.61 -8.47 -1.33
CA ILE A 254 -8.84 -9.69 -1.63
C ILE A 254 -7.70 -9.90 -0.62
N ASP A 255 -6.99 -8.83 -0.25
CA ASP A 255 -5.98 -8.88 0.80
C ASP A 255 -6.60 -9.31 2.14
N LEU A 256 -7.74 -8.73 2.52
CA LEU A 256 -8.44 -9.10 3.74
C LEU A 256 -8.87 -10.56 3.73
N LEU A 257 -9.46 -11.06 2.64
CA LEU A 257 -9.83 -12.47 2.49
C LEU A 257 -8.61 -13.39 2.69
N SER A 258 -7.47 -13.05 2.09
CA SER A 258 -6.26 -13.83 2.28
C SER A 258 -5.73 -13.80 3.71
N TYR A 259 -6.00 -12.74 4.48
CA TYR A 259 -5.50 -12.63 5.84
C TYR A 259 -6.42 -13.31 6.84
N ILE A 260 -7.73 -13.05 6.78
CA ILE A 260 -8.69 -13.63 7.73
C ILE A 260 -8.78 -15.16 7.61
N ASN A 261 -8.29 -15.71 6.49
CA ASN A 261 -8.06 -17.13 6.28
C ASN A 261 -9.27 -18.02 6.60
N VAL A 262 -10.46 -17.53 6.21
CA VAL A 262 -11.72 -18.27 6.29
C VAL A 262 -11.80 -19.29 5.15
N GLU A 263 -12.52 -20.38 5.37
CA GLU A 263 -12.82 -21.33 4.29
C GLU A 263 -13.79 -20.69 3.29
N ILE A 264 -13.35 -20.54 2.04
CA ILE A 264 -14.15 -19.98 0.95
C ILE A 264 -14.69 -21.14 0.11
N PRO A 265 -16.02 -21.34 0.02
CA PRO A 265 -16.61 -22.33 -0.87
C PRO A 265 -16.14 -22.14 -2.31
N GLY A 266 -15.87 -23.24 -3.02
CA GLY A 266 -15.24 -23.19 -4.34
C GLY A 266 -15.98 -22.35 -5.39
N HIS A 267 -17.32 -22.32 -5.34
CA HIS A 267 -18.13 -21.50 -6.24
C HIS A 267 -18.05 -20.00 -5.91
N GLU A 268 -17.95 -19.64 -4.62
CA GLU A 268 -17.75 -18.25 -4.20
C GLU A 268 -16.34 -17.78 -4.54
N LEU A 269 -15.33 -18.65 -4.41
CA LEU A 269 -13.98 -18.33 -4.87
C LEU A 269 -13.95 -18.06 -6.38
N GLU A 270 -14.71 -18.82 -7.17
CA GLU A 270 -14.79 -18.64 -8.63
C GLU A 270 -15.40 -17.31 -9.01
N GLU A 271 -16.49 -16.96 -8.33
CA GLU A 271 -17.13 -15.66 -8.43
C GLU A 271 -16.19 -14.52 -8.02
N ILE A 272 -15.50 -14.63 -6.88
CA ILE A 272 -14.54 -13.63 -6.39
C ILE A 272 -13.42 -13.40 -7.41
N VAL A 273 -12.80 -14.46 -7.93
CA VAL A 273 -11.75 -14.37 -8.94
C VAL A 273 -12.28 -13.66 -10.18
N GLN A 274 -13.44 -14.06 -10.69
CA GLN A 274 -14.02 -13.47 -11.90
C GLN A 274 -14.31 -11.97 -11.73
N ILE A 275 -15.03 -11.58 -10.66
CA ILE A 275 -15.33 -10.17 -10.35
C ILE A 275 -14.05 -9.34 -10.24
N THR A 276 -13.03 -9.90 -9.58
CA THR A 276 -11.75 -9.21 -9.38
C THR A 276 -11.04 -8.96 -10.71
N VAL A 277 -10.91 -9.99 -11.56
CA VAL A 277 -10.23 -9.89 -12.86
C VAL A 277 -10.96 -8.92 -13.79
N ASP A 278 -12.29 -8.97 -13.83
CA ASP A 278 -13.09 -8.06 -14.66
C ASP A 278 -12.98 -6.59 -14.20
N ASN A 279 -12.77 -6.35 -12.91
CA ASN A 279 -12.54 -4.99 -12.42
C ASN A 279 -11.10 -4.50 -12.67
N ILE A 280 -10.09 -5.38 -12.59
CA ILE A 280 -8.70 -5.00 -12.92
C ILE A 280 -8.58 -4.61 -14.40
N GLU A 281 -9.25 -5.34 -15.30
CA GLU A 281 -9.21 -5.07 -16.74
C GLU A 281 -9.61 -3.61 -17.08
N LYS A 282 -10.61 -3.06 -16.39
CA LYS A 282 -11.07 -1.67 -16.58
C LYS A 282 -10.00 -0.62 -16.23
N LEU A 283 -9.03 -1.01 -15.40
CA LEU A 283 -7.96 -0.16 -14.90
C LEU A 283 -6.65 -0.33 -15.66
N LYS A 284 -6.57 -1.29 -16.60
CA LYS A 284 -5.42 -1.43 -17.51
C LYS A 284 -5.30 -0.21 -18.42
N ARG A 285 -4.06 0.18 -18.75
CA ARG A 285 -3.77 1.33 -19.61
C ARG A 285 -2.96 0.97 -20.85
N PRO A 286 -3.08 1.75 -21.94
CA PRO A 286 -2.33 1.51 -23.18
C PRO A 286 -0.81 1.67 -23.04
N ASP A 287 -0.34 2.35 -22.00
CA ASP A 287 1.09 2.52 -21.72
C ASP A 287 1.73 1.29 -21.06
N GLY A 288 0.96 0.23 -20.82
CA GLY A 288 1.42 -1.00 -20.17
C GLY A 288 1.19 -1.02 -18.66
N GLY A 289 0.90 0.11 -18.03
CA GLY A 289 0.63 0.21 -16.60
C GLY A 289 -0.83 -0.07 -16.24
N PHE A 290 -1.13 0.11 -14.95
CA PHE A 290 -2.49 0.10 -14.40
C PHE A 290 -2.73 1.43 -13.72
N SER A 291 -3.98 1.89 -13.73
CA SER A 291 -4.39 3.13 -13.09
C SER A 291 -5.16 2.87 -11.81
N ARG A 292 -5.08 3.81 -10.88
CA ARG A 292 -5.81 3.78 -9.61
C ARG A 292 -7.30 3.93 -9.78
N GLU A 293 -7.78 4.75 -10.71
CA GLU A 293 -9.21 4.94 -10.95
C GLU A 293 -9.56 4.67 -12.41
N ILE A 294 -10.85 4.46 -12.71
CA ILE A 294 -11.30 4.12 -14.07
C ILE A 294 -11.00 5.26 -15.06
N ASP A 295 -11.19 6.50 -14.64
CA ASP A 295 -11.11 7.67 -15.53
C ASP A 295 -9.71 8.29 -15.60
N ASP A 296 -8.92 8.20 -14.52
CA ASP A 296 -7.57 8.74 -14.46
C ASP A 296 -6.77 8.17 -13.26
N SER A 297 -5.45 8.33 -13.33
CA SER A 297 -4.58 8.10 -12.18
C SER A 297 -4.53 9.37 -11.35
N PRO A 298 -4.89 9.36 -10.06
CA PRO A 298 -5.01 10.55 -9.25
C PRO A 298 -3.65 11.22 -9.10
N SER A 299 -3.62 12.55 -9.24
CA SER A 299 -2.38 13.31 -9.08
C SER A 299 -1.80 13.22 -7.67
N ALA A 300 -2.65 13.09 -6.63
CA ALA A 300 -2.27 13.09 -5.23
C ALA A 300 -2.83 11.86 -4.49
N PRO A 301 -2.11 10.72 -4.49
CA PRO A 301 -2.62 9.47 -3.91
C PRO A 301 -2.81 9.52 -2.40
N ASN A 302 -2.21 10.50 -1.70
CA ASN A 302 -2.35 10.67 -0.24
C ASN A 302 -3.76 11.10 0.19
N VAL A 303 -4.54 11.73 -0.71
CA VAL A 303 -5.91 12.19 -0.43
C VAL A 303 -6.97 11.52 -1.30
N ALA A 304 -6.56 10.85 -2.39
CA ALA A 304 -7.46 10.35 -3.44
C ALA A 304 -8.51 9.31 -3.00
N GLN A 305 -8.40 8.71 -1.83
CA GLN A 305 -9.43 7.76 -1.36
C GLN A 305 -10.64 8.41 -0.69
N VAL A 306 -10.54 9.68 -0.29
CA VAL A 306 -11.73 10.45 0.05
C VAL A 306 -12.27 11.04 -1.24
N LYS A 307 -13.37 10.48 -1.73
CA LYS A 307 -13.97 10.87 -3.02
C LYS A 307 -14.67 12.23 -2.92
N ALA A 308 -14.98 12.84 -4.06
CA ALA A 308 -15.54 14.20 -4.10
C ALA A 308 -16.90 14.35 -3.40
N ASP A 309 -17.65 13.26 -3.27
CA ASP A 309 -18.92 13.16 -2.56
C ASP A 309 -18.77 12.64 -1.11
N GLU A 310 -17.54 12.41 -0.66
CA GLU A 310 -17.21 11.99 0.71
C GLU A 310 -16.60 13.15 1.51
N PHE A 311 -16.49 12.96 2.83
CA PHE A 311 -15.95 13.97 3.73
C PHE A 311 -15.06 13.35 4.81
N TYR A 312 -13.99 14.06 5.16
CA TYR A 312 -13.22 13.83 6.37
C TYR A 312 -12.78 15.18 6.95
N PRO A 313 -12.94 15.41 8.27
CA PRO A 313 -12.77 16.74 8.87
C PRO A 313 -11.35 17.29 8.79
N ASP A 314 -10.33 16.43 8.86
CA ASP A 314 -8.92 16.83 8.95
C ASP A 314 -8.12 16.27 7.75
N MET A 315 -8.59 16.54 6.54
CA MET A 315 -7.85 16.15 5.34
C MET A 315 -6.56 16.95 5.20
N PRO A 316 -5.41 16.29 4.95
CA PRO A 316 -4.16 16.99 4.72
C PRO A 316 -4.14 17.68 3.36
N VAL A 317 -3.15 18.55 3.15
CA VAL A 317 -2.89 19.14 1.84
C VAL A 317 -2.51 18.03 0.84
N ALA A 318 -3.04 18.12 -0.37
CA ALA A 318 -2.73 17.19 -1.44
C ALA A 318 -1.23 17.27 -1.81
N VAL A 319 -0.56 16.13 -1.85
CA VAL A 319 0.83 16.03 -2.32
C VAL A 319 0.81 15.39 -3.70
N HIS A 320 0.99 16.23 -4.72
CA HIS A 320 0.92 15.80 -6.10
C HIS A 320 2.22 15.07 -6.50
N LEU A 321 2.06 13.86 -7.03
CA LEU A 321 3.14 13.01 -7.56
C LEU A 321 3.06 12.83 -9.08
N GLY A 322 1.98 13.32 -9.73
CA GLY A 322 1.79 13.27 -11.17
C GLY A 322 0.71 14.23 -11.64
N LYS A 323 0.37 14.20 -12.94
CA LYS A 323 -0.56 15.18 -13.54
C LYS A 323 -2.04 14.85 -13.46
N GLY A 324 -2.42 13.66 -12.99
CA GLY A 324 -3.85 13.30 -12.96
C GLY A 324 -4.39 12.83 -14.32
N LEU A 325 -3.60 12.08 -15.11
CA LEU A 325 -3.97 11.73 -16.50
C LEU A 325 -4.48 10.29 -16.62
N TYR A 326 -5.04 9.97 -17.79
CA TYR A 326 -5.36 8.60 -18.19
C TYR A 326 -4.09 7.81 -18.54
N GLU A 327 -3.38 7.36 -17.50
CA GLU A 327 -2.07 6.70 -17.59
C GLU A 327 -1.91 5.66 -16.47
N GLY A 328 -0.88 4.81 -16.56
CA GLY A 328 -0.54 3.92 -15.47
C GLY A 328 0.19 4.64 -14.33
N ASP A 329 -0.01 4.15 -13.10
CA ASP A 329 0.67 4.65 -11.91
C ASP A 329 1.21 3.52 -11.01
N MET A 330 2.22 3.85 -10.20
CA MET A 330 2.95 2.89 -9.37
C MET A 330 2.07 2.26 -8.29
N ASN A 331 1.11 3.00 -7.75
CA ASN A 331 0.23 2.54 -6.68
C ASN A 331 -0.72 1.47 -7.20
N ALA A 332 -1.29 1.66 -8.40
CA ALA A 332 -2.08 0.61 -9.05
C ALA A 332 -1.23 -0.57 -9.54
N GLY A 333 -0.03 -0.32 -10.07
CA GLY A 333 0.91 -1.38 -10.46
C GLY A 333 1.25 -2.33 -9.31
N THR A 334 1.64 -1.80 -8.16
CA THR A 334 1.95 -2.64 -6.98
C THR A 334 0.73 -3.39 -6.45
N GLN A 335 -0.45 -2.78 -6.50
CA GLN A 335 -1.68 -3.43 -6.03
C GLN A 335 -2.10 -4.57 -6.94
N THR A 336 -2.01 -4.39 -8.26
CA THR A 336 -2.38 -5.42 -9.22
C THR A 336 -1.49 -6.65 -9.09
N THR A 337 -0.18 -6.46 -8.90
CA THR A 337 0.74 -7.58 -8.64
C THR A 337 0.44 -8.29 -7.31
N LEU A 338 0.01 -7.56 -6.28
CA LEU A 338 -0.39 -8.14 -5.00
C LEU A 338 -1.70 -8.91 -5.11
N ILE A 339 -2.73 -8.35 -5.76
CA ILE A 339 -4.00 -9.04 -6.02
C ILE A 339 -3.74 -10.37 -6.72
N ARG A 340 -2.91 -10.36 -7.77
CA ARG A 340 -2.54 -11.59 -8.48
C ARG A 340 -1.95 -12.64 -7.54
N LEU A 341 -1.00 -12.26 -6.69
CA LEU A 341 -0.39 -13.15 -5.70
C LEU A 341 -1.45 -13.73 -4.74
N GLN A 342 -2.35 -12.89 -4.22
CA GLN A 342 -3.37 -13.33 -3.26
C GLN A 342 -4.44 -14.23 -3.88
N LEU A 343 -4.90 -13.95 -5.11
CA LEU A 343 -5.88 -14.80 -5.79
C LEU A 343 -5.32 -16.21 -6.03
N HIS A 344 -4.06 -16.33 -6.43
CA HIS A 344 -3.41 -17.64 -6.57
C HIS A 344 -3.29 -18.36 -5.24
N LYS A 345 -2.90 -17.64 -4.17
CA LYS A 345 -2.82 -18.19 -2.81
C LYS A 345 -4.18 -18.73 -2.34
N LEU A 346 -5.25 -17.93 -2.48
CA LEU A 346 -6.61 -18.33 -2.14
C LEU A 346 -7.07 -19.55 -2.95
N ALA A 347 -6.63 -19.67 -4.20
CA ALA A 347 -6.91 -20.82 -5.06
C ALA A 347 -5.98 -22.03 -4.85
N GLY A 348 -5.04 -21.97 -3.90
CA GLY A 348 -4.05 -23.04 -3.68
C GLY A 348 -3.11 -23.26 -4.88
N LYS A 349 -2.95 -22.26 -5.75
CA LYS A 349 -2.10 -22.32 -6.94
C LYS A 349 -0.71 -21.76 -6.65
N LYS A 350 0.31 -22.40 -7.23
CA LYS A 350 1.67 -21.84 -7.22
C LYS A 350 1.70 -20.56 -8.05
N VAL A 351 2.26 -19.50 -7.49
CA VAL A 351 2.55 -18.27 -8.23
C VAL A 351 3.90 -18.41 -8.92
N ILE A 352 3.94 -18.05 -10.19
CA ILE A 352 5.17 -17.88 -10.95
C ILE A 352 5.38 -16.40 -11.26
N PRO A 353 6.63 -15.94 -11.48
CA PRO A 353 6.90 -14.59 -11.94
C PRO A 353 6.08 -14.24 -13.18
N ILE A 354 5.66 -12.98 -13.26
CA ILE A 354 4.91 -12.45 -14.41
C ILE A 354 5.75 -12.58 -15.68
N ASN A 355 5.11 -12.88 -16.80
CA ASN A 355 5.79 -13.01 -18.08
C ASN A 355 6.55 -11.71 -18.44
N GLY A 356 7.74 -11.84 -19.02
CA GLY A 356 8.61 -10.70 -19.35
C GLY A 356 9.39 -10.09 -18.18
N SER A 357 9.05 -10.40 -16.91
CA SER A 357 9.76 -9.85 -15.73
C SER A 357 11.27 -10.09 -15.72
N GLY A 358 11.72 -11.23 -16.26
CA GLY A 358 13.15 -11.58 -16.35
C GLY A 358 13.99 -10.60 -17.17
N ARG A 359 13.38 -9.79 -18.04
CA ARG A 359 14.06 -8.79 -18.87
C ARG A 359 14.18 -7.41 -18.21
N PHE A 360 13.65 -7.26 -16.99
CA PHE A 360 13.59 -5.94 -16.33
C PHE A 360 14.94 -5.22 -16.25
N TYR A 361 16.02 -5.92 -15.86
CA TYR A 361 17.33 -5.30 -15.74
C TYR A 361 17.95 -4.95 -17.10
N GLU A 362 17.69 -5.74 -18.15
CA GLU A 362 18.08 -5.40 -19.53
C GLU A 362 17.35 -4.13 -20.01
N LEU A 363 16.06 -4.00 -19.69
CA LEU A 363 15.26 -2.82 -20.03
C LEU A 363 15.78 -1.56 -19.31
N VAL A 364 16.18 -1.68 -18.04
CA VAL A 364 16.80 -0.59 -17.30
C VAL A 364 18.16 -0.22 -17.92
N GLU A 365 19.00 -1.20 -18.25
CA GLU A 365 20.33 -0.97 -18.85
C GLU A 365 20.25 -0.28 -20.21
N ASN A 366 19.36 -0.72 -21.10
CA ASN A 366 19.18 -0.10 -22.41
C ASN A 366 18.81 1.39 -22.28
N ARG A 367 17.99 1.76 -21.29
CA ARG A 367 17.62 3.16 -21.01
C ARG A 367 18.77 3.99 -20.46
N LEU A 368 19.76 3.36 -19.81
CA LEU A 368 20.98 4.05 -19.39
C LEU A 368 21.86 4.42 -20.58
N GLN A 369 21.78 3.67 -21.68
CA GLN A 369 22.60 3.89 -22.88
C GLN A 369 21.99 4.91 -23.86
N GLU A 370 20.67 5.16 -23.76
CA GLU A 370 19.94 6.11 -24.60
C GLU A 370 20.03 7.59 -24.14
N LYS A 371 20.55 7.83 -22.93
CA LYS A 371 20.79 9.16 -22.36
C LYS A 371 22.27 9.48 -22.37
#